data_AF-A0A3D4CEW8-F1
#
_entry.id   AF-A0A3D4CEW8-F1
#
_cell.length_a   1.000
_cell.length_b   1.000
_cell.length_c   1.000
_cell.angle_alpha   90.00
_cell.angle_beta   90.00
_cell.angle_gamma   90.00
#
_symmetry.space_group_name_H-M   'P 1'
#
loop_
_entity.id
_entity.type
_entity.pdbx_description
1 polymer ?
#
loop_
_entity_poly.entity_id
_entity_poly.type
_entity_poly.pdbx_seq_one_letter_code
_entity_poly.pdbx_strand_id
1 'polypeptide(L)' 'MKKENMNDLNKKLGFDVNEMKNAAQNGQLDEFVNKNLSQKATKQLKDVLSNKEACEKLLNTPQAKELMKKLNGGK' A
#
# COMPACT_ATOMS: atom_id res chain seq x y z
N MET A 1 -1.46 -22.08 10.78
CA MET A 1 -1.60 -20.94 9.85
C MET A 1 -0.28 -20.77 9.10
N LYS A 2 -0.29 -20.83 7.76
CA LYS A 2 0.90 -20.54 6.95
C LYS A 2 1.20 -19.06 7.10
N LYS A 3 2.38 -18.71 7.64
CA LYS A 3 2.85 -17.32 7.68
C LYS A 3 3.11 -16.91 6.23
N GLU A 4 2.29 -16.04 5.66
CA GLU A 4 2.68 -15.35 4.43
C GLU A 4 3.95 -14.56 4.74
N ASN A 5 5.06 -14.92 4.10
CA ASN A 5 6.30 -14.17 4.24
C ASN A 5 6.21 -12.89 3.40
N MET A 6 6.98 -11.87 3.74
CA MET A 6 6.96 -10.57 3.06
C MET A 6 7.29 -10.67 1.56
N ASN A 7 8.11 -11.64 1.13
CA ASN A 7 8.41 -11.88 -0.28
C ASN A 7 7.20 -12.40 -1.06
N ASP A 8 6.33 -13.22 -0.46
CA ASP A 8 5.07 -13.65 -1.09
C ASP A 8 4.12 -12.46 -1.30
N LEU A 9 4.08 -11.54 -0.33
CA LEU A 9 3.27 -10.32 -0.42
C LEU A 9 3.81 -9.38 -1.50
N ASN A 10 5.13 -9.17 -1.56
CA ASN A 10 5.77 -8.36 -2.59
C ASN A 10 5.51 -8.92 -3.99
N LYS A 11 5.60 -10.25 -4.17
CA LYS A 11 5.26 -10.92 -5.44
C LYS A 11 3.80 -10.73 -5.85
N LYS A 12 2.88 -10.79 -4.88
CA LYS A 12 1.44 -10.64 -5.13
C LYS A 12 1.07 -9.21 -5.49
N LEU A 13 1.72 -8.22 -4.88
CA LEU A 13 1.42 -6.80 -5.07
C LEU A 13 2.21 -6.17 -6.23
N GLY A 14 3.31 -6.78 -6.64
CA GLY A 14 4.16 -6.28 -7.71
C GLY A 14 5.06 -5.10 -7.31
N PHE A 15 5.13 -4.78 -6.01
CA PHE A 15 6.02 -3.76 -5.45
C PHE A 15 6.44 -4.15 -4.02
N ASP A 16 7.55 -3.57 -3.53
CA ASP A 16 8.06 -3.84 -2.19
C ASP A 16 7.30 -3.03 -1.13
N VAL A 17 6.66 -3.75 -0.21
CA VAL A 17 5.83 -3.15 0.85
C VAL A 17 6.68 -2.47 1.94
N ASN A 18 7.91 -2.94 2.20
CA ASN A 18 8.81 -2.26 3.13
C ASN A 18 9.34 -0.96 2.54
N GLU A 19 9.69 -0.97 1.25
CA GLU A 19 10.11 0.24 0.55
C GLU A 19 8.98 1.27 0.53
N MET A 20 7.73 0.84 0.26
CA MET A 20 6.56 1.69 0.36
C MET A 20 6.39 2.30 1.76
N LYS A 21 6.52 1.49 2.82
CA LYS A 21 6.40 1.95 4.22
C LYS A 21 7.46 3.00 4.55
N ASN A 22 8.72 2.73 4.19
CA ASN A 22 9.82 3.67 4.41
C ASN A 22 9.59 4.97 3.61
N ALA A 23 9.17 4.87 2.35
CA ALA A 23 8.85 6.03 1.53
C ALA A 23 7.72 6.87 2.12
N ALA A 24 6.67 6.24 2.65
CA ALA A 24 5.59 6.93 3.35
C ALA A 24 6.08 7.66 4.62
N GLN A 25 6.97 7.03 5.40
CA GLN A 25 7.51 7.63 6.63
C GLN A 25 8.47 8.79 6.37
N ASN A 26 9.21 8.75 5.26
CA ASN A 26 10.22 9.75 4.92
C ASN A 26 9.70 10.85 3.98
N GLY A 27 8.38 10.87 3.67
CA GLY A 27 7.80 11.86 2.76
C GLY A 27 8.13 11.64 1.28
N GLN A 28 8.59 10.44 0.92
CA GLN A 28 8.98 10.04 -0.46
C GLN A 28 7.91 9.17 -1.14
N LEU A 29 6.69 9.12 -0.61
CA LEU A 29 5.63 8.26 -1.14
C LEU A 29 5.34 8.56 -2.62
N ASP A 30 5.32 9.84 -3.01
CA ASP A 30 5.13 10.26 -4.40
C ASP A 30 6.19 9.69 -5.34
N GLU A 31 7.46 9.74 -4.95
CA GLU A 31 8.57 9.20 -5.74
C GLU A 31 8.44 7.68 -5.90
N PHE A 32 8.14 6.99 -4.80
CA PHE A 32 7.94 5.54 -4.80
C PHE A 32 6.81 5.12 -5.74
N VAL A 33 5.64 5.77 -5.67
CA VAL A 33 4.49 5.39 -6.50
C VAL A 33 4.74 5.70 -7.98
N ASN A 34 5.41 6.81 -8.30
CA ASN A 34 5.75 7.14 -9.68
C ASN A 34 6.74 6.13 -10.29
N LYS A 35 7.65 5.59 -9.48
CA LYS A 35 8.68 4.62 -9.90
C LYS A 35 8.15 3.19 -9.99
N ASN A 36 7.31 2.78 -9.04
CA ASN A 36 6.92 1.38 -8.86
C ASN A 36 5.50 1.05 -9.36
N LEU A 37 4.65 2.04 -9.63
CA LEU A 37 3.30 1.84 -10.12
C LEU A 37 3.11 2.40 -11.54
N SER A 38 2.16 1.83 -12.29
CA SER A 38 1.76 2.38 -13.58
C SER A 38 1.13 3.77 -13.42
N GLN A 39 1.21 4.62 -14.45
CA GLN A 39 0.60 5.97 -14.43
C GLN A 39 -0.88 5.95 -14.03
N LYS A 40 -1.63 4.94 -14.50
CA LYS A 40 -3.04 4.75 -14.13
C LYS A 40 -3.20 4.47 -12.64
N ALA A 41 -2.44 3.52 -12.10
CA ALA A 41 -2.49 3.16 -10.68
C ALA A 41 -2.04 4.33 -9.80
N THR A 42 -0.98 5.04 -10.19
CA THR A 42 -0.49 6.24 -9.50
C THR A 42 -1.55 7.33 -9.45
N LYS A 43 -2.22 7.61 -10.59
CA LYS A 43 -3.31 8.59 -10.63
C LYS A 43 -4.46 8.18 -9.72
N GLN A 44 -4.94 6.94 -9.82
CA GLN A 44 -6.01 6.44 -8.96
C GLN A 44 -5.66 6.50 -7.48
N LEU A 45 -4.44 6.16 -7.11
CA LEU A 45 -3.97 6.24 -5.73
C LEU A 45 -3.97 7.70 -5.23
N LYS A 46 -3.46 8.64 -6.02
CA LYS A 46 -3.48 10.07 -5.69
C LYS A 46 -4.90 10.64 -5.58
N ASP A 47 -5.78 10.27 -6.51
CA ASP A 47 -7.20 10.66 -6.47
C ASP A 47 -7.87 10.14 -5.18
N VAL A 48 -7.60 8.90 -4.77
CA VAL A 48 -8.15 8.35 -3.53
C VAL A 48 -7.55 9.02 -2.29
N LEU A 49 -6.23 9.25 -2.25
CA LEU A 49 -5.56 9.87 -1.09
C LEU A 49 -5.93 11.35 -0.89
N SER A 50 -6.26 12.06 -1.97
CA SER A 50 -6.72 13.45 -1.91
C SER A 50 -8.20 13.59 -1.52
N ASN A 51 -8.97 12.49 -1.54
CA ASN A 51 -10.37 12.48 -1.18
C ASN A 51 -10.60 11.68 0.11
N LYS A 52 -10.94 12.39 1.19
CA LYS A 52 -11.17 11.78 2.50
C LYS A 52 -12.19 10.64 2.47
N GLU A 53 -13.33 10.82 1.82
CA GLU A 53 -14.39 9.80 1.77
C GLU A 53 -13.94 8.55 0.98
N ALA A 54 -13.25 8.76 -0.14
CA ALA A 54 -12.70 7.67 -0.94
C ALA A 54 -11.63 6.90 -0.16
N CYS A 55 -10.78 7.62 0.58
CA CYS A 55 -9.77 7.03 1.45
C CYS A 55 -10.42 6.22 2.59
N GLU A 56 -11.44 6.76 3.25
CA GLU A 56 -12.19 6.06 4.30
C GLU A 56 -12.86 4.79 3.76
N LYS A 57 -13.49 4.86 2.58
CA LYS A 57 -14.06 3.69 1.91
C LYS A 57 -13.00 2.63 1.60
N LEU A 58 -11.85 3.05 1.06
CA LEU A 58 -10.72 2.16 0.79
C LEU A 58 -10.22 1.48 2.06
N LEU A 59 -9.94 2.24 3.12
CA LEU A 59 -9.47 1.72 4.42
C LEU A 59 -10.50 0.78 5.08
N ASN A 60 -11.78 0.93 4.75
CA ASN A 60 -12.83 0.05 5.24
C ASN A 60 -12.94 -1.29 4.50
N THR A 61 -12.29 -1.45 3.35
CA THR A 61 -12.30 -2.70 2.59
C THR A 61 -11.58 -3.83 3.35
N PRO A 62 -12.01 -5.11 3.20
CA PRO A 62 -11.34 -6.25 3.80
C PRO A 62 -9.84 -6.34 3.43
N GLN A 63 -9.51 -6.00 2.18
CA GLN A 63 -8.15 -6.05 1.66
C GLN A 63 -7.27 -4.97 2.30
N ALA A 64 -7.77 -3.74 2.46
CA ALA A 64 -7.02 -2.69 3.15
C ALA A 64 -6.85 -3.00 4.64
N LYS A 65 -7.88 -3.54 5.30
CA LYS A 65 -7.80 -3.96 6.71
C LYS A 65 -6.76 -5.07 6.90
N GLU A 66 -6.70 -6.04 6.00
CA GLU A 66 -5.69 -7.10 6.04
C GLU A 66 -4.28 -6.53 5.80
N LEU A 67 -4.12 -5.63 4.84
CA LEU A 67 -2.85 -4.94 4.59
C LEU A 67 -2.39 -4.15 5.82
N MET A 68 -3.27 -3.39 6.46
CA MET A 68 -2.95 -2.61 7.67
C MET A 68 -2.52 -3.51 8.83
N LYS A 69 -3.17 -4.66 9.01
CA LYS A 69 -2.75 -5.67 10.01
C LYS A 69 -1.33 -6.16 9.72
N LYS A 70 -1.04 -6.51 8.46
CA LYS A 70 0.28 -6.97 8.02
C LYS A 70 1.35 -5.88 8.20
N LEU A 71 1.06 -4.61 7.87
CA LEU A 71 1.96 -3.47 8.01
C LEU A 71 2.30 -3.10 9.46
N ASN A 72 1.34 -3.26 10.37
CA ASN A 72 1.49 -2.98 11.80
C ASN A 72 2.09 -4.17 12.59
N GLY A 73 2.55 -5.22 11.91
CA GLY A 73 3.11 -6.40 12.57
C GLY A 73 2.08 -7.21 13.36
N GLY A 74 0.79 -7.04 13.05
CA GLY A 74 -0.29 -7.84 13.60
C GLY A 74 -0.13 -9.30 13.14
N LYS A 75 0.16 -10.16 14.10
CA LYS A 75 0.17 -11.63 13.94
C LYS A 75 -1.16 -12.16 13.43
#